data_AF-A0AA37F1P1-F1
#
_entry.id   AF-A0AA37F1P1-F1
#
_cell.length_a   1.000
_cell.length_b   1.000
_cell.length_c   1.000
_cell.angle_alpha   90.00
_cell.angle_beta   90.00
_cell.angle_gamma   90.00
#
_symmetry.space_group_name_H-M   'P 1'
#
loop_
_entity.id
_entity.type
_entity.pdbx_description
1 polymer ?
#
loop_
_entity_poly.entity_id
_entity_poly.type
_entity_poly.pdbx_seq_one_letter_code
_entity_poly.pdbx_strand_id
1 'polypeptide(L)'
;MPLTHGIHRLLRGAAIAVALTVPAPTVAHTAAHAGAHTAAPVDIKLPGTSATVREDSADPARVTSYTLKGAAYLRRGTGFVRRTGDAEVTVAPKGARALAVPAAYSSGYDSVVLLDVASGRGTRIRTVRKPLVTNSARWSRDAGRAVLTVRKKSGSAWATTGFVIVDAAAGSARTVTVPGVDAAATFRWSPDGTELVAGHRGGTRFYGQDGSVRRTLTGTGTPVGGEDAFSPSGRALATWCPASYTEHVCVWNRTTGRVAARVGIRPQSIWGWWDERHLIAVVASGGTRRVVLSDLTGRTVRTLAAFSAADWDKKLYLGYTRK
;
A
#
# COMPACT_ATOMS: atom_id res chain seq x y z
N MET A 1 55.40 -25.08 69.91
CA MET A 1 56.64 -25.23 69.10
C MET A 1 56.42 -24.55 67.75
N PRO A 2 57.40 -23.76 67.26
CA PRO A 2 57.18 -22.31 67.28
C PRO A 2 57.66 -21.54 66.02
N LEU A 3 57.29 -20.25 65.98
CA LEU A 3 57.96 -19.08 65.36
C LEU A 3 58.04 -19.05 63.82
N THR A 4 57.82 -17.95 63.10
CA THR A 4 58.29 -16.55 63.22
C THR A 4 57.32 -15.61 62.47
N HIS A 5 56.75 -14.55 63.06
CA HIS A 5 57.24 -13.17 63.24
C HIS A 5 57.50 -12.31 61.98
N GLY A 6 56.60 -11.32 61.78
CA GLY A 6 56.89 -9.93 61.43
C GLY A 6 56.77 -9.51 59.95
N ILE A 7 56.44 -8.27 59.58
CA ILE A 7 56.22 -7.01 60.30
C ILE A 7 55.69 -5.97 59.26
N HIS A 8 54.79 -5.05 59.68
CA HIS A 8 54.47 -3.70 59.12
C HIS A 8 53.90 -3.59 57.67
N ARG A 9 53.10 -2.59 57.26
CA ARG A 9 52.65 -1.31 57.81
C ARG A 9 51.42 -0.85 57.00
N LEU A 10 50.49 -0.14 57.65
CA LEU A 10 49.43 0.65 57.03
C LEU A 10 50.01 1.76 56.14
N LEU A 11 49.51 1.88 54.92
CA LEU A 11 49.57 3.08 54.09
C LEU A 11 48.16 3.36 53.55
N ARG A 12 47.46 4.31 54.19
CA ARG A 12 46.26 4.95 53.65
C ARG A 12 46.70 5.86 52.51
N GLY A 13 46.54 5.39 51.27
CA GLY A 13 46.64 6.24 50.09
C GLY A 13 45.36 7.04 49.91
N ALA A 14 45.44 8.35 50.06
CA ALA A 14 44.39 9.27 49.65
C ALA A 14 44.31 9.28 48.11
N ALA A 15 43.23 8.76 47.55
CA ALA A 15 42.96 8.89 46.12
C ALA A 15 42.43 10.30 45.85
N ILE A 16 43.27 11.17 45.29
CA ILE A 16 42.85 12.43 44.70
C ILE A 16 42.15 12.08 43.38
N ALA A 17 40.81 12.13 43.38
CA ALA A 17 40.03 12.05 42.15
C ALA A 17 40.16 13.38 41.41
N VAL A 18 41.01 13.42 40.39
CA VAL A 18 41.04 14.51 39.41
C VAL A 18 39.79 14.39 38.55
N ALA A 19 38.80 15.24 38.79
CA ALA A 19 37.64 15.37 37.93
C ALA A 19 38.08 16.05 36.62
N LEU A 20 38.38 15.27 35.59
CA LEU A 20 38.50 15.76 34.22
C LEU A 20 37.10 16.10 33.71
N THR A 21 36.72 17.37 33.74
CA THR A 21 35.55 17.87 33.02
C THR A 21 35.85 17.81 31.52
N VAL A 22 35.41 16.75 30.87
CA VAL A 22 35.37 16.68 29.40
C VAL A 22 34.24 17.60 28.95
N PRO A 23 34.48 18.66 28.15
CA PRO A 23 33.40 19.46 27.59
C PRO A 23 32.57 18.55 26.68
N ALA A 24 31.27 18.46 26.96
CA ALA A 24 30.34 17.78 26.08
C ALA A 24 30.38 18.43 24.69
N PRO A 25 30.40 17.66 23.58
CA PRO A 25 30.29 18.26 22.26
C PRO A 25 28.94 18.97 22.17
N THR A 26 28.99 20.29 22.03
CA THR A 26 27.83 21.11 21.68
C THR A 26 27.34 20.64 20.32
N VAL A 27 26.33 19.77 20.31
CA VAL A 27 25.61 19.44 19.08
C VAL A 27 24.86 20.71 18.70
N ALA A 28 25.49 21.52 17.84
CA ALA A 28 24.81 22.59 17.15
C ALA A 28 23.65 21.95 16.40
N HIS A 29 22.43 22.14 16.90
CA HIS A 29 21.22 21.91 16.15
C HIS A 29 21.28 22.84 14.94
N THR A 30 21.84 22.34 13.84
CA THR A 30 21.61 22.93 12.54
C THR A 30 20.12 22.74 12.30
N ALA A 31 19.36 23.82 12.50
CA ALA A 31 17.98 23.92 12.03
C ALA A 31 18.04 23.77 10.50
N ALA A 32 17.98 22.52 10.05
CA ALA A 32 17.87 22.19 8.64
C ALA A 32 16.64 22.91 8.11
N HIS A 33 16.86 23.66 7.04
CA HIS A 33 15.92 24.58 6.42
C HIS A 33 14.49 24.04 6.42
N ALA A 34 13.62 24.71 7.17
CA ALA A 34 12.22 24.81 6.79
C ALA A 34 12.15 25.62 5.48
N GLY A 35 12.50 24.98 4.37
CA GLY A 35 12.16 25.49 3.06
C GLY A 35 10.64 25.54 2.99
N ALA A 36 10.08 26.73 3.14
CA ALA A 36 8.66 26.98 2.95
C ALA A 36 8.25 26.45 1.56
N HIS A 37 7.53 25.33 1.55
CA HIS A 37 6.86 24.85 0.34
C HIS A 37 5.80 25.89 -0.03
N THR A 38 6.14 26.74 -0.98
CA THR A 38 5.41 27.97 -1.34
C THR A 38 4.43 27.77 -2.50
N ALA A 39 4.33 26.57 -3.08
CA ALA A 39 3.37 26.30 -4.14
C ALA A 39 1.99 25.99 -3.54
N ALA A 40 0.98 26.78 -3.88
CA ALA A 40 -0.40 26.50 -3.51
C ALA A 40 -0.88 25.14 -4.05
N PRO A 41 -1.81 24.46 -3.37
CA PRO A 41 -2.42 23.25 -3.88
C PRO A 41 -3.04 23.47 -5.27
N VAL A 42 -2.88 22.48 -6.15
CA VAL A 42 -3.38 22.52 -7.53
C VAL A 42 -4.59 21.62 -7.66
N ASP A 43 -5.65 22.15 -8.27
CA ASP A 43 -6.84 21.41 -8.63
C ASP A 43 -6.73 20.88 -10.07
N ILE A 44 -6.95 19.58 -10.24
CA ILE A 44 -6.81 18.87 -11.51
C ILE A 44 -8.14 18.19 -11.84
N LYS A 45 -8.76 18.59 -12.95
CA LYS A 45 -9.97 17.95 -13.48
C LYS A 45 -9.61 16.64 -14.17
N LEU A 46 -10.26 15.54 -13.79
CA LEU A 46 -10.02 14.24 -14.43
C LEU A 46 -10.90 14.06 -15.68
N PRO A 47 -10.29 13.74 -16.85
CA PRO A 47 -11.03 13.55 -18.10
C PRO A 47 -12.20 12.56 -17.99
N GLY A 48 -13.34 12.89 -18.61
CA GLY A 48 -14.50 11.99 -18.66
C GLY A 48 -15.24 11.79 -17.33
N THR A 49 -14.91 12.59 -16.30
CA THR A 49 -15.55 12.52 -14.98
C THR A 49 -15.94 13.91 -14.48
N SER A 50 -16.76 13.94 -13.43
CA SER A 50 -16.96 15.12 -12.59
C SER A 50 -15.81 15.36 -11.61
N ALA A 51 -14.86 14.44 -11.48
CA ALA A 51 -13.85 14.46 -10.42
C ALA A 51 -12.84 15.60 -10.56
N THR A 52 -12.58 16.27 -9.44
CA THR A 52 -11.46 17.21 -9.28
C THR A 52 -10.57 16.69 -8.16
N VAL A 53 -9.29 16.56 -8.43
CA VAL A 53 -8.25 16.14 -7.47
C VAL A 53 -7.46 17.36 -7.02
N ARG A 54 -7.21 17.47 -5.72
CA ARG A 54 -6.40 18.54 -5.11
C ARG A 54 -5.08 17.98 -4.61
N GLU A 55 -4.00 18.39 -5.25
CA GLU A 55 -2.64 17.93 -4.94
C GLU A 55 -1.78 19.07 -4.42
N ASP A 56 -0.93 18.76 -3.43
CA ASP A 56 0.14 19.64 -2.97
C ASP A 56 1.50 19.06 -3.39
N SER A 57 2.44 19.95 -3.69
CA SER A 57 3.83 19.60 -3.95
C SER A 57 4.47 18.83 -2.79
N ALA A 58 4.10 19.15 -1.54
CA ALA A 58 4.57 18.51 -0.32
C ALA A 58 3.91 17.15 -0.01
N ASP A 59 2.88 16.78 -0.77
CA ASP A 59 2.17 15.52 -0.52
C ASP A 59 3.09 14.30 -0.73
N PRO A 60 3.09 13.29 0.18
CA PRO A 60 3.89 12.08 0.04
C PRO A 60 3.45 11.18 -1.12
N ALA A 61 2.23 11.38 -1.62
CA ALA A 61 1.67 10.65 -2.75
C ALA A 61 0.85 11.58 -3.65
N ARG A 62 0.68 11.17 -4.91
CA ARG A 62 -0.15 11.90 -5.89
C ARG A 62 -0.96 10.95 -6.74
N VAL A 63 -2.02 11.43 -7.38
CA VAL A 63 -2.80 10.62 -8.32
C VAL A 63 -1.99 10.45 -9.60
N THR A 64 -1.70 9.20 -9.95
CA THR A 64 -0.92 8.87 -11.15
C THR A 64 -1.70 8.04 -12.16
N SER A 65 -2.82 7.48 -11.73
CA SER A 65 -3.74 6.76 -12.60
C SER A 65 -5.16 6.87 -12.06
N TYR A 66 -6.14 6.54 -12.90
CA TYR A 66 -7.48 6.23 -12.43
C TYR A 66 -8.15 5.25 -13.38
N THR A 67 -9.17 4.56 -12.89
CA THR A 67 -10.05 3.74 -13.72
C THR A 67 -11.46 4.31 -13.71
N LEU A 68 -12.14 4.28 -14.86
CA LEU A 68 -13.53 4.69 -15.00
C LEU A 68 -14.23 3.75 -15.98
N LYS A 69 -15.32 3.10 -15.54
CA LYS A 69 -16.11 2.15 -16.34
C LYS A 69 -15.24 1.09 -17.05
N GLY A 70 -14.24 0.58 -16.34
CA GLY A 70 -13.29 -0.41 -16.88
C GLY A 70 -12.32 0.13 -17.93
N ALA A 71 -12.16 1.44 -18.06
CA ALA A 71 -11.09 2.06 -18.84
C ALA A 71 -10.03 2.63 -17.90
N ALA A 72 -8.76 2.35 -18.21
CA ALA A 72 -7.62 2.87 -17.47
C ALA A 72 -7.14 4.22 -18.04
N TYR A 73 -6.68 5.09 -17.15
CA TYR A 73 -6.07 6.38 -17.47
C TYR A 73 -4.76 6.52 -16.71
N LEU A 74 -3.73 7.00 -17.41
CA LEU A 74 -2.39 7.17 -16.86
C LEU A 74 -1.97 8.63 -16.96
N ARG A 75 -1.34 9.16 -15.91
CA ARG A 75 -0.85 10.54 -15.88
C ARG A 75 0.23 10.77 -16.94
N ARG A 76 0.15 11.92 -17.61
CA ARG A 76 1.12 12.45 -18.58
C ARG A 76 1.23 13.96 -18.38
N GLY A 77 2.40 14.41 -17.93
CA GLY A 77 2.60 15.79 -17.49
C GLY A 77 1.62 16.17 -16.38
N THR A 78 0.87 17.25 -16.58
CA THR A 78 -0.15 17.75 -15.67
C THR A 78 -1.54 17.10 -15.87
N GLY A 79 -1.72 16.32 -16.94
CA GLY A 79 -2.99 15.70 -17.32
C GLY A 79 -2.99 14.17 -17.28
N PHE A 80 -4.05 13.58 -17.82
CA PHE A 80 -4.23 12.13 -17.90
C PHE A 80 -4.64 11.70 -19.29
N VAL A 81 -4.06 10.60 -19.76
CA VAL A 81 -4.33 10.02 -21.07
C VAL A 81 -4.99 8.66 -20.91
N ARG A 82 -6.04 8.41 -21.68
CA ARG A 82 -6.74 7.12 -21.71
C ARG A 82 -5.83 6.05 -22.31
N ARG A 83 -5.77 4.90 -21.65
CA ARG A 83 -5.08 3.69 -22.10
C ARG A 83 -6.05 2.79 -22.86
N THR A 84 -6.16 3.00 -24.17
CA THR A 84 -7.06 2.21 -25.02
C THR A 84 -6.67 0.73 -24.97
N GLY A 85 -7.64 -0.13 -24.65
CA GLY A 85 -7.46 -1.58 -24.56
C GLY A 85 -7.05 -2.09 -23.18
N ASP A 86 -6.75 -1.21 -22.22
CA ASP A 86 -6.38 -1.59 -20.85
C ASP A 86 -7.55 -1.37 -19.88
N ALA A 87 -7.83 -2.39 -19.06
CA ALA A 87 -8.87 -2.37 -18.04
C ALA A 87 -8.37 -1.79 -16.70
N GLU A 88 -7.09 -1.95 -16.42
CA GLU A 88 -6.43 -1.50 -15.19
C GLU A 88 -5.04 -0.95 -15.53
N VAL A 89 -4.58 0.06 -14.78
CA VAL A 89 -3.19 0.48 -14.78
C VAL A 89 -2.79 0.86 -13.36
N THR A 90 -1.63 0.39 -12.91
CA THR A 90 -1.05 0.77 -11.62
C THR A 90 0.38 1.23 -11.82
N VAL A 91 0.77 2.29 -11.12
CA VAL A 91 2.11 2.87 -11.24
C VAL A 91 2.97 2.38 -10.08
N ALA A 92 4.18 1.94 -10.38
CA ALA A 92 5.12 1.49 -9.37
C ALA A 92 5.52 2.64 -8.44
N PRO A 93 5.88 2.36 -7.17
CA PRO A 93 6.48 3.37 -6.29
C PRO A 93 7.58 4.18 -7.00
N LYS A 94 7.67 5.49 -6.70
CA LYS A 94 8.55 6.47 -7.37
C LYS A 94 8.22 6.78 -8.85
N GLY A 95 7.25 6.10 -9.45
CA GLY A 95 6.60 6.55 -10.68
C GLY A 95 7.31 6.25 -12.00
N ALA A 96 8.44 5.55 -12.01
CA ALA A 96 9.20 5.29 -13.24
C ALA A 96 8.55 4.24 -14.15
N ARG A 97 7.87 3.25 -13.56
CA ARG A 97 7.25 2.13 -14.27
C ARG A 97 5.76 2.04 -13.96
N ALA A 98 5.01 1.45 -14.87
CA ALA A 98 3.62 1.09 -14.64
C ALA A 98 3.33 -0.31 -15.16
N LEU A 99 2.30 -0.95 -14.60
CA LEU A 99 1.76 -2.20 -15.09
C LEU A 99 0.34 -1.93 -15.58
N ALA A 100 0.07 -2.21 -16.85
CA ALA A 100 -1.28 -2.18 -17.40
C ALA A 100 -1.81 -3.60 -17.59
N VAL A 101 -3.10 -3.81 -17.34
CA VAL A 101 -3.80 -5.09 -17.57
C VAL A 101 -4.73 -4.89 -18.76
N PRO A 102 -4.42 -5.47 -19.93
CA PRO A 102 -5.31 -5.46 -21.09
C PRO A 102 -6.68 -6.07 -20.78
N ALA A 103 -7.74 -5.50 -21.36
CA ALA A 103 -9.11 -5.95 -21.18
C ALA A 103 -9.42 -7.28 -21.92
N ALA A 104 -8.54 -7.69 -22.84
CA ALA A 104 -8.74 -8.85 -23.70
C ALA A 104 -7.50 -9.74 -23.77
N TYR A 105 -7.75 -11.02 -24.01
CA TYR A 105 -6.70 -12.00 -24.27
C TYR A 105 -5.96 -11.68 -25.57
N SER A 106 -4.66 -12.01 -25.61
CA SER A 106 -3.87 -12.03 -26.83
C SER A 106 -3.30 -13.42 -27.04
N SER A 107 -3.54 -14.02 -28.21
CA SER A 107 -3.07 -15.38 -28.53
C SER A 107 -3.44 -16.44 -27.48
N GLY A 108 -4.63 -16.33 -26.89
CA GLY A 108 -5.14 -17.24 -25.86
C GLY A 108 -4.62 -16.99 -24.44
N TYR A 109 -3.84 -15.92 -24.22
CA TYR A 109 -3.28 -15.55 -22.93
C TYR A 109 -3.84 -14.23 -22.40
N ASP A 110 -4.15 -14.22 -21.12
CA ASP A 110 -4.16 -13.01 -20.31
C ASP A 110 -2.71 -12.50 -20.23
N SER A 111 -2.54 -11.19 -20.06
CA SER A 111 -1.20 -10.60 -20.06
C SER A 111 -1.19 -9.33 -19.23
N VAL A 112 0.01 -8.83 -19.01
CA VAL A 112 0.23 -7.46 -18.54
C VAL A 112 1.15 -6.75 -19.52
N VAL A 113 1.11 -5.43 -19.52
CA VAL A 113 2.07 -4.59 -20.23
C VAL A 113 2.89 -3.84 -19.18
N LEU A 114 4.18 -4.14 -19.11
CA LEU A 114 5.13 -3.39 -18.32
C LEU A 114 5.53 -2.14 -19.11
N LEU A 115 5.22 -0.96 -18.58
CA LEU A 115 5.40 0.33 -19.23
C LEU A 115 6.53 1.11 -18.57
N ASP A 116 7.35 1.75 -19.39
CA ASP A 116 8.13 2.91 -18.99
C ASP A 116 7.22 4.15 -18.99
N VAL A 117 7.11 4.84 -17.86
CA VAL A 117 6.12 5.92 -17.71
C VAL A 117 6.53 7.16 -18.50
N ALA A 118 7.84 7.43 -18.65
CA ALA A 118 8.34 8.62 -19.34
C ALA A 118 8.14 8.52 -20.86
N SER A 119 8.58 7.42 -21.46
CA SER A 119 8.51 7.18 -22.91
C SER A 119 7.18 6.59 -23.36
N GLY A 120 6.43 5.94 -22.45
CA GLY A 120 5.22 5.20 -22.79
C GLY A 120 5.46 3.87 -23.53
N ARG A 121 6.72 3.47 -23.72
CA ARG A 121 7.08 2.17 -24.33
C ARG A 121 6.68 1.04 -23.40
N GLY A 122 6.20 -0.07 -23.98
CA GLY A 122 5.66 -1.19 -23.23
C GLY A 122 6.14 -2.54 -23.73
N THR A 123 6.35 -3.47 -22.79
CA THR A 123 6.64 -4.88 -23.06
C THR A 123 5.49 -5.74 -22.56
N ARG A 124 4.92 -6.57 -23.42
CA ARG A 124 3.84 -7.49 -23.04
C ARG A 124 4.42 -8.76 -22.42
N ILE A 125 3.90 -9.13 -21.26
CA ILE A 125 4.29 -10.32 -20.50
C ILE A 125 3.06 -11.21 -20.36
N ARG A 126 3.15 -12.46 -20.82
CA ARG A 126 2.06 -13.45 -20.68
C ARG A 126 1.92 -13.84 -19.21
N THR A 127 0.68 -13.99 -18.74
CA THR A 127 0.40 -14.37 -17.34
C THR A 127 -0.24 -15.77 -17.29
N VAL A 128 -1.51 -15.89 -17.66
CA VAL A 128 -2.29 -17.13 -17.58
C VAL A 128 -3.02 -17.40 -18.90
N ARG A 129 -3.35 -18.67 -19.15
CA ARG A 129 -4.14 -19.06 -20.32
C ARG A 129 -5.64 -18.91 -20.03
N LYS A 130 -6.42 -18.64 -21.07
CA LYS A 130 -7.89 -18.73 -21.04
C LYS A 130 -8.30 -20.10 -20.45
N PRO A 131 -9.30 -20.18 -19.54
CA PRO A 131 -10.24 -19.12 -19.16
C PRO A 131 -9.85 -18.33 -17.89
N LEU A 132 -8.60 -18.41 -17.43
CA LEU A 132 -8.13 -17.64 -16.28
C LEU A 132 -7.82 -16.20 -16.68
N VAL A 133 -8.12 -15.24 -15.79
CA VAL A 133 -7.76 -13.82 -15.93
C VAL A 133 -6.90 -13.39 -14.75
N THR A 134 -6.17 -12.28 -14.91
CA THR A 134 -5.54 -11.60 -13.79
C THR A 134 -6.13 -10.20 -13.58
N ASN A 135 -6.19 -9.75 -12.32
CA ASN A 135 -6.60 -8.40 -11.97
C ASN A 135 -6.00 -7.95 -10.62
N SER A 136 -6.30 -6.72 -10.20
CA SER A 136 -5.86 -6.15 -8.91
C SER A 136 -4.34 -6.18 -8.79
N ALA A 137 -3.65 -5.60 -9.76
CA ALA A 137 -2.21 -5.51 -9.78
C ALA A 137 -1.69 -4.65 -8.62
N ARG A 138 -0.71 -5.18 -7.88
CA ARG A 138 -0.09 -4.51 -6.73
C ARG A 138 1.43 -4.63 -6.80
N TRP A 139 2.10 -3.50 -6.82
CA TRP A 139 3.57 -3.44 -6.77
C TRP A 139 4.10 -3.78 -5.38
N SER A 140 5.26 -4.44 -5.33
CA SER A 140 6.08 -4.46 -4.14
C SER A 140 6.64 -3.05 -3.89
N ARG A 141 6.94 -2.72 -2.64
CA ARG A 141 7.38 -1.36 -2.26
C ARG A 141 8.72 -0.96 -2.86
N ASP A 142 9.55 -1.93 -3.22
CA ASP A 142 10.82 -1.75 -3.93
C ASP A 142 10.64 -1.53 -5.44
N ALA A 143 9.40 -1.57 -5.97
CA ALA A 143 9.07 -1.48 -7.39
C ALA A 143 9.70 -2.58 -8.28
N GLY A 144 10.29 -3.63 -7.69
CA GLY A 144 10.94 -4.70 -8.43
C GLY A 144 9.97 -5.75 -8.97
N ARG A 145 8.86 -5.96 -8.27
CA ARG A 145 7.87 -7.00 -8.60
C ARG A 145 6.45 -6.45 -8.51
N ALA A 146 5.54 -7.08 -9.23
CA ALA A 146 4.11 -6.88 -9.04
C ALA A 146 3.42 -8.23 -8.82
N VAL A 147 2.36 -8.24 -8.02
CA VAL A 147 1.48 -9.39 -7.88
C VAL A 147 0.12 -9.08 -8.50
N LEU A 148 -0.48 -10.05 -9.19
CA LEU A 148 -1.86 -9.99 -9.66
C LEU A 148 -2.63 -11.19 -9.13
N THR A 149 -3.91 -11.01 -8.87
CA THR A 149 -4.80 -12.08 -8.43
C THR A 149 -5.31 -12.86 -9.63
N VAL A 150 -5.14 -14.18 -9.63
CA VAL A 150 -5.64 -15.07 -10.70
C VAL A 150 -7.05 -15.50 -10.36
N ARG A 151 -7.98 -15.28 -11.30
CA ARG A 151 -9.39 -15.65 -11.12
C ARG A 151 -9.88 -16.54 -12.24
N LYS A 152 -10.80 -17.44 -11.90
CA LYS A 152 -11.57 -18.25 -12.84
C LYS A 152 -13.04 -17.90 -12.69
N LYS A 153 -13.73 -17.75 -13.82
CA LYS A 153 -15.18 -17.63 -13.83
C LYS A 153 -15.81 -19.03 -13.76
N SER A 154 -16.78 -19.21 -12.88
CA SER A 154 -17.65 -20.39 -12.81
C SER A 154 -19.10 -19.90 -12.80
N GLY A 155 -19.83 -20.15 -13.89
CA GLY A 155 -21.14 -19.54 -14.12
C GLY A 155 -21.06 -18.00 -14.12
N SER A 156 -21.83 -17.35 -13.24
CA SER A 156 -21.80 -15.90 -13.05
C SER A 156 -20.72 -15.42 -12.06
N ALA A 157 -20.17 -16.32 -11.24
CA ALA A 157 -19.26 -15.97 -10.15
C ALA A 157 -17.78 -16.02 -10.58
N TRP A 158 -16.97 -15.13 -10.01
CA TRP A 158 -15.52 -15.17 -10.14
C TRP A 158 -14.90 -15.67 -8.84
N ALA A 159 -14.08 -16.72 -8.92
CA ALA A 159 -13.34 -17.24 -7.78
C ALA A 159 -11.83 -17.06 -7.98
N THR A 160 -11.14 -16.62 -6.93
CA THR A 160 -9.68 -16.61 -6.88
C THR A 160 -9.15 -18.04 -6.87
N THR A 161 -8.08 -18.27 -7.63
CA THR A 161 -7.40 -19.58 -7.75
C THR A 161 -5.92 -19.52 -7.37
N GLY A 162 -5.38 -18.32 -7.22
CA GLY A 162 -3.97 -18.08 -6.91
C GLY A 162 -3.53 -16.69 -7.34
N PHE A 163 -2.26 -16.55 -7.71
CA PHE A 163 -1.66 -15.28 -8.09
C PHE A 163 -0.61 -15.42 -9.18
N VAL A 164 -0.24 -14.31 -9.81
CA VAL A 164 0.92 -14.18 -10.68
C VAL A 164 1.88 -13.19 -10.06
N ILE A 165 3.17 -13.53 -10.01
CA ILE A 165 4.24 -12.59 -9.71
C ILE A 165 4.91 -12.21 -11.02
N VAL A 166 4.94 -10.92 -11.31
CA VAL A 166 5.65 -10.31 -12.45
C VAL A 166 6.97 -9.75 -11.93
N ASP A 167 8.07 -10.14 -12.57
CA ASP A 167 9.39 -9.55 -12.35
C ASP A 167 9.59 -8.42 -13.38
N ALA A 168 9.73 -7.19 -12.88
CA ALA A 168 9.81 -6.03 -13.75
C ALA A 168 11.19 -5.85 -14.41
N ALA A 169 12.25 -6.41 -13.83
CA ALA A 169 13.58 -6.34 -14.44
C ALA A 169 13.74 -7.40 -15.53
N ALA A 170 13.31 -8.63 -15.25
CA ALA A 170 13.39 -9.75 -16.17
C ALA A 170 12.30 -9.71 -17.26
N GLY A 171 11.24 -8.92 -17.08
CA GLY A 171 10.11 -8.89 -18.01
C GLY A 171 9.39 -10.24 -18.08
N SER A 172 9.33 -10.95 -16.96
CA SER A 172 8.80 -12.32 -16.88
C SER A 172 7.69 -12.43 -15.83
N ALA A 173 6.93 -13.51 -15.88
CA ALA A 173 5.86 -13.77 -14.93
C ALA A 173 5.84 -15.24 -14.51
N ARG A 174 5.50 -15.48 -13.24
CA ARG A 174 5.31 -16.81 -12.67
C ARG A 174 3.93 -16.91 -12.04
N THR A 175 3.15 -17.86 -12.52
CA THR A 175 1.81 -18.17 -12.01
C THR A 175 1.89 -19.21 -10.90
N VAL A 176 1.12 -19.02 -9.84
CA VAL A 176 1.03 -19.91 -8.69
C VAL A 176 -0.42 -20.19 -8.36
N THR A 177 -0.81 -21.46 -8.35
CA THR A 177 -2.11 -21.90 -7.85
C THR A 177 -2.04 -22.08 -6.34
N VAL A 178 -3.07 -21.63 -5.63
CA VAL A 178 -3.16 -21.75 -4.17
C VAL A 178 -4.39 -22.60 -3.82
N PRO A 179 -4.21 -23.90 -3.52
CA PRO A 179 -5.30 -24.77 -3.13
C PRO A 179 -6.04 -24.23 -1.90
N GLY A 180 -7.38 -24.24 -1.95
CA GLY A 180 -8.21 -23.82 -0.81
C GLY A 180 -8.14 -22.32 -0.48
N VAL A 181 -7.65 -21.47 -1.39
CA VAL A 181 -7.73 -20.02 -1.25
C VAL A 181 -9.20 -19.57 -1.23
N ASP A 182 -9.52 -18.59 -0.38
CA ASP A 182 -10.86 -18.00 -0.34
C ASP A 182 -11.23 -17.41 -1.70
N ALA A 183 -12.45 -17.67 -2.18
CA ALA A 183 -12.89 -17.25 -3.51
C ALA A 183 -12.87 -15.73 -3.73
N ALA A 184 -12.97 -14.94 -2.66
CA ALA A 184 -12.93 -13.48 -2.69
C ALA A 184 -11.53 -12.89 -2.36
N ALA A 185 -10.51 -13.73 -2.17
CA ALA A 185 -9.17 -13.28 -1.82
C ALA A 185 -8.57 -12.40 -2.93
N THR A 186 -7.92 -11.31 -2.53
CA THR A 186 -7.09 -10.47 -3.40
C THR A 186 -5.70 -10.40 -2.81
N PHE A 187 -4.70 -10.79 -3.60
CA PHE A 187 -3.31 -10.84 -3.16
C PHE A 187 -2.61 -9.47 -3.26
N ARG A 188 -1.73 -9.19 -2.30
CA ARG A 188 -0.82 -8.04 -2.28
C ARG A 188 0.47 -8.41 -1.57
N TRP A 189 1.52 -7.62 -1.73
CA TRP A 189 2.78 -7.84 -1.03
C TRP A 189 2.69 -7.54 0.46
N SER A 190 3.43 -8.29 1.28
CA SER A 190 3.84 -7.82 2.59
C SER A 190 4.76 -6.59 2.43
N PRO A 191 4.88 -5.74 3.47
CA PRO A 191 5.74 -4.55 3.41
C PRO A 191 7.21 -4.79 3.07
N ASP A 192 7.75 -5.95 3.47
CA ASP A 192 9.13 -6.37 3.18
C ASP A 192 9.28 -7.07 1.82
N GLY A 193 8.18 -7.30 1.09
CA GLY A 193 8.21 -7.97 -0.21
C GLY A 193 8.59 -9.45 -0.16
N THR A 194 8.56 -10.09 1.02
CA THR A 194 8.93 -11.51 1.16
C THR A 194 7.72 -12.43 1.04
N GLU A 195 6.54 -11.98 1.47
CA GLU A 195 5.29 -12.73 1.50
C GLU A 195 4.19 -12.05 0.68
N LEU A 196 3.12 -12.79 0.42
CA LEU A 196 1.86 -12.26 -0.10
C LEU A 196 0.78 -12.35 0.97
N VAL A 197 -0.17 -11.41 0.93
CA VAL A 197 -1.21 -11.24 1.93
C VAL A 197 -2.57 -11.22 1.24
N ALA A 198 -3.54 -11.93 1.79
CA ALA A 198 -4.93 -11.88 1.34
C ALA A 198 -5.91 -12.08 2.50
N GLY A 199 -7.17 -11.71 2.28
CA GLY A 199 -8.25 -12.03 3.22
C GLY A 199 -8.47 -13.55 3.32
N HIS A 200 -8.76 -14.03 4.52
CA HIS A 200 -9.12 -15.42 4.77
C HIS A 200 -10.08 -15.56 5.95
N ARG A 201 -11.30 -16.06 5.72
CA ARG A 201 -12.31 -16.40 6.76
C ARG A 201 -12.45 -15.32 7.84
N GLY A 202 -12.65 -14.07 7.44
CA GLY A 202 -12.79 -12.94 8.37
C GLY A 202 -11.48 -12.52 9.06
N GLY A 203 -10.33 -12.93 8.53
CA GLY A 203 -9.00 -12.53 8.97
C GLY A 203 -8.06 -12.29 7.80
N THR A 204 -6.77 -12.27 8.10
CA THR A 204 -5.69 -12.02 7.13
C THR A 204 -4.72 -13.19 7.09
N ARG A 205 -4.46 -13.74 5.91
CA ARG A 205 -3.49 -14.83 5.72
C ARG A 205 -2.27 -14.38 4.93
N PHE A 206 -1.11 -14.85 5.37
CA PHE A 206 0.20 -14.65 4.75
C PHE A 206 0.62 -15.93 4.04
N TYR A 207 1.11 -15.78 2.83
CA TYR A 207 1.52 -16.84 1.94
C TYR A 207 2.96 -16.61 1.50
N GLY A 208 3.71 -17.70 1.34
CA GLY A 208 4.95 -17.69 0.59
C GLY A 208 4.67 -17.39 -0.88
N GLN A 209 5.71 -16.98 -1.61
CA GLN A 209 5.62 -16.73 -3.05
C GLN A 209 5.42 -18.01 -3.88
N ASP A 210 5.47 -19.18 -3.25
CA ASP A 210 5.13 -20.51 -3.76
C ASP A 210 3.67 -20.90 -3.47
N GLY A 211 2.91 -20.06 -2.76
CA GLY A 211 1.52 -20.32 -2.38
C GLY A 211 1.36 -21.06 -1.05
N SER A 212 2.46 -21.46 -0.40
CA SER A 212 2.43 -22.10 0.93
C SER A 212 1.88 -21.14 1.98
N VAL A 213 1.08 -21.64 2.93
CA VAL A 213 0.59 -20.82 4.04
C VAL A 213 1.71 -20.63 5.06
N ARG A 214 2.00 -19.38 5.43
CA ARG A 214 3.04 -19.05 6.42
C ARG A 214 2.45 -18.75 7.79
N ARG A 215 1.40 -17.91 7.82
CA ARG A 215 0.66 -17.61 9.06
C ARG A 215 -0.72 -17.03 8.76
N THR A 216 -1.60 -17.05 9.75
CA THR A 216 -2.94 -16.43 9.69
C THR A 216 -3.15 -15.58 10.92
N LEU A 217 -3.57 -14.32 10.73
CA LEU A 217 -4.11 -13.46 11.77
C LEU A 217 -5.63 -13.61 11.76
N THR A 218 -6.17 -14.33 12.73
CA THR A 218 -7.61 -14.60 12.85
C THR A 218 -8.34 -13.41 13.47
N GLY A 219 -9.59 -13.18 13.08
CA GLY A 219 -10.43 -12.15 13.70
C GLY A 219 -9.97 -10.71 13.45
N THR A 220 -9.03 -10.48 12.52
CA THR A 220 -8.64 -9.12 12.14
C THR A 220 -9.67 -8.45 11.24
N GLY A 221 -10.58 -9.22 10.64
CA GLY A 221 -11.31 -8.80 9.45
C GLY A 221 -10.44 -8.83 8.19
N THR A 222 -11.05 -8.52 7.06
CA THR A 222 -10.41 -8.55 5.73
C THR A 222 -9.55 -7.30 5.52
N PRO A 223 -8.30 -7.40 5.02
CA PRO A 223 -7.48 -6.25 4.66
C PRO A 223 -8.25 -5.25 3.80
N VAL A 224 -8.11 -3.95 4.09
CA VAL A 224 -8.76 -2.92 3.29
C VAL A 224 -8.29 -2.97 1.84
N GLY A 225 -9.13 -2.50 0.92
CA GLY A 225 -8.78 -2.40 -0.50
C GLY A 225 -7.76 -1.29 -0.79
N GLY A 226 -7.53 -1.05 -2.07
CA GLY A 226 -6.69 0.05 -2.54
C GLY A 226 -5.19 -0.21 -2.49
N GLU A 227 -4.41 0.87 -2.54
CA GLU A 227 -2.97 0.90 -2.79
C GLU A 227 -2.16 0.00 -1.87
N ASP A 228 -2.37 0.13 -0.56
CA ASP A 228 -1.72 -0.72 0.43
C ASP A 228 -2.58 -0.79 1.70
N ALA A 229 -2.72 -1.99 2.27
CA ALA A 229 -3.38 -2.17 3.56
C ALA A 229 -2.43 -1.90 4.73
N PHE A 230 -1.12 -1.87 4.48
CA PHE A 230 -0.11 -1.63 5.50
C PHE A 230 0.30 -0.16 5.55
N SER A 231 0.57 0.35 6.76
CA SER A 231 1.15 1.69 6.93
C SER A 231 2.52 1.79 6.25
N PRO A 232 3.03 2.98 5.92
CA PRO A 232 4.32 3.12 5.24
C PRO A 232 5.50 2.40 5.92
N SER A 233 5.55 2.33 7.25
CA SER A 233 6.53 1.57 8.04
C SER A 233 6.27 0.05 8.01
N GLY A 234 5.08 -0.35 7.59
CA GLY A 234 4.60 -1.72 7.58
C GLY A 234 4.14 -2.23 8.95
N ARG A 235 4.30 -1.44 10.02
CA ARG A 235 4.01 -1.89 11.39
C ARG A 235 2.52 -2.05 11.67
N ALA A 236 1.68 -1.30 10.95
CA ALA A 236 0.24 -1.36 11.09
C ALA A 236 -0.43 -1.99 9.86
N LEU A 237 -1.50 -2.74 10.10
CA LEU A 237 -2.38 -3.32 9.08
C LEU A 237 -3.78 -2.73 9.26
N ALA A 238 -4.33 -2.14 8.20
CA ALA A 238 -5.72 -1.68 8.17
C ALA A 238 -6.62 -2.78 7.58
N THR A 239 -7.75 -3.04 8.23
CA THR A 239 -8.77 -3.98 7.79
C THR A 239 -10.16 -3.35 7.90
N TRP A 240 -11.13 -3.94 7.21
CA TRP A 240 -12.52 -3.79 7.60
C TRP A 240 -12.71 -4.49 8.94
N CYS A 241 -13.27 -3.82 9.94
CA CYS A 241 -13.46 -4.41 11.26
C CYS A 241 -14.35 -5.66 11.18
N PRO A 242 -14.16 -6.63 12.10
CA PRO A 242 -15.11 -7.72 12.30
C PRO A 242 -16.53 -7.19 12.57
N ALA A 243 -17.55 -7.95 12.16
CA ALA A 243 -18.96 -7.56 12.33
C ALA A 243 -19.38 -7.36 13.80
N SER A 244 -18.60 -7.87 14.76
CA SER A 244 -18.83 -7.66 16.19
C SER A 244 -18.47 -6.25 16.68
N TYR A 245 -17.82 -5.42 15.86
CA TYR A 245 -17.45 -4.05 16.21
C TYR A 245 -18.40 -3.04 15.56
N THR A 246 -18.58 -1.90 16.21
CA THR A 246 -19.44 -0.80 15.71
C THR A 246 -18.70 0.08 14.70
N GLU A 247 -17.37 0.15 14.79
CA GLU A 247 -16.51 0.86 13.84
C GLU A 247 -16.33 0.04 12.55
N HIS A 248 -16.07 0.74 11.44
CA HIS A 248 -15.94 0.09 10.14
C HIS A 248 -14.51 -0.30 9.79
N VAL A 249 -13.52 0.42 10.32
CA VAL A 249 -12.10 0.24 9.98
C VAL A 249 -11.27 0.02 11.23
N CYS A 250 -10.46 -1.03 11.21
CA CYS A 250 -9.61 -1.42 12.32
C CYS A 250 -8.16 -1.37 11.89
N VAL A 251 -7.31 -0.85 12.77
CA VAL A 251 -5.86 -0.86 12.60
C VAL A 251 -5.26 -1.81 13.62
N TRP A 252 -4.43 -2.72 13.15
CA TRP A 252 -3.81 -3.78 13.94
C TRP A 252 -2.31 -3.59 13.95
N ASN A 253 -1.66 -3.88 15.08
CA ASN A 253 -0.24 -4.14 15.09
C ASN A 253 0.04 -5.43 14.31
N ARG A 254 0.79 -5.35 13.21
CA ARG A 254 1.04 -6.47 12.29
C ARG A 254 1.76 -7.65 12.96
N THR A 255 2.62 -7.36 13.93
CA THR A 255 3.44 -8.37 14.60
C THR A 255 2.65 -9.07 15.69
N THR A 256 1.99 -8.32 16.56
CA THR A 256 1.29 -8.89 17.73
C THR A 256 -0.14 -9.30 17.43
N GLY A 257 -0.73 -8.82 16.33
CA GLY A 257 -2.14 -9.04 15.99
C GLY A 257 -3.12 -8.31 16.91
N ARG A 258 -2.65 -7.39 17.77
CA ARG A 258 -3.51 -6.60 18.67
C ARG A 258 -4.08 -5.38 17.96
N VAL A 259 -5.32 -5.01 18.31
CA VAL A 259 -5.94 -3.77 17.83
C VAL A 259 -5.12 -2.58 18.35
N ALA A 260 -4.67 -1.73 17.43
CA ALA A 260 -3.99 -0.47 17.71
C ALA A 260 -4.96 0.73 17.66
N ALA A 261 -5.94 0.70 16.75
CA ALA A 261 -7.00 1.70 16.68
C ALA A 261 -8.28 1.12 16.07
N ARG A 262 -9.42 1.67 16.48
CA ARG A 262 -10.72 1.50 15.80
C ARG A 262 -11.11 2.88 15.28
N VAL A 263 -11.23 3.00 13.97
CA VAL A 263 -11.33 4.31 13.31
C VAL A 263 -12.81 4.64 13.14
N GLY A 264 -13.25 5.72 13.79
CA GLY A 264 -14.65 6.17 13.82
C GLY A 264 -15.18 6.79 12.53
N ILE A 265 -14.65 6.37 11.37
CA ILE A 265 -15.11 6.80 10.05
C ILE A 265 -16.10 5.78 9.46
N ARG A 266 -17.04 6.24 8.64
CA ARG A 266 -17.98 5.40 7.87
C ARG A 266 -17.68 5.47 6.37
N PRO A 267 -16.58 4.85 5.90
CA PRO A 267 -16.16 4.97 4.52
C PRO A 267 -16.93 3.99 3.64
N GLN A 268 -17.23 4.41 2.41
CA GLN A 268 -17.68 3.50 1.34
C GLN A 268 -16.50 2.67 0.80
N SER A 269 -15.28 3.17 0.92
CA SER A 269 -14.05 2.46 0.59
C SER A 269 -12.84 3.07 1.28
N ILE A 270 -11.82 2.26 1.54
CA ILE A 270 -10.49 2.70 1.94
C ILE A 270 -9.55 2.37 0.79
N TRP A 271 -8.81 3.39 0.34
CA TRP A 271 -7.88 3.29 -0.78
C TRP A 271 -6.42 3.16 -0.35
N GLY A 272 -6.16 3.15 0.97
CA GLY A 272 -4.87 2.82 1.55
C GLY A 272 -4.42 3.84 2.57
N TRP A 273 -3.12 3.83 2.87
CA TRP A 273 -2.49 4.76 3.81
C TRP A 273 -1.90 5.97 3.11
N TRP A 274 -2.12 7.16 3.66
CA TRP A 274 -1.43 8.38 3.23
C TRP A 274 -0.05 8.50 3.88
N ASP A 275 0.00 8.38 5.21
CA ASP A 275 1.20 8.36 6.05
C ASP A 275 0.99 7.38 7.22
N GLU A 276 1.74 7.45 8.32
CA GLU A 276 1.56 6.56 9.48
C GLU A 276 0.27 6.81 10.29
N ARG A 277 -0.41 7.92 10.06
CA ARG A 277 -1.50 8.43 10.90
C ARG A 277 -2.79 8.70 10.13
N HIS A 278 -2.75 8.67 8.80
CA HIS A 278 -3.89 9.00 7.96
C HIS A 278 -4.19 7.91 6.93
N LEU A 279 -5.49 7.60 6.80
CA LEU A 279 -6.04 6.73 5.77
C LEU A 279 -6.67 7.57 4.65
N ILE A 280 -6.55 7.10 3.41
CA ILE A 280 -7.27 7.62 2.25
C ILE A 280 -8.63 6.91 2.20
N ALA A 281 -9.69 7.65 2.52
CA ALA A 281 -11.04 7.13 2.63
C ALA A 281 -11.98 7.78 1.61
N VAL A 282 -12.92 7.03 1.07
CA VAL A 282 -14.03 7.57 0.28
C VAL A 282 -15.26 7.63 1.16
N VAL A 283 -15.83 8.82 1.31
CA VAL A 283 -17.04 9.05 2.11
C VAL A 283 -18.14 9.68 1.26
N ALA A 284 -19.39 9.33 1.56
CA ALA A 284 -20.54 10.01 0.99
C ALA A 284 -20.69 11.41 1.62
N SER A 285 -21.03 12.41 0.82
CA SER A 285 -21.23 13.78 1.29
C SER A 285 -22.23 14.52 0.40
N GLY A 286 -23.46 14.71 0.87
CA GLY A 286 -24.47 15.54 0.19
C GLY A 286 -24.66 15.23 -1.29
N GLY A 287 -24.87 13.96 -1.65
CA GLY A 287 -25.02 13.51 -3.05
C GLY A 287 -23.71 13.33 -3.83
N THR A 288 -22.58 13.78 -3.29
CA THR A 288 -21.23 13.55 -3.84
C THR A 288 -20.49 12.46 -3.07
N ARG A 289 -19.31 12.10 -3.56
CA ARG A 289 -18.30 11.33 -2.83
C ARG A 289 -17.06 12.20 -2.71
N ARG A 290 -16.41 12.12 -1.55
CA ARG A 290 -15.14 12.78 -1.28
C ARG A 290 -14.09 11.74 -0.95
N VAL A 291 -12.92 11.91 -1.56
CA VAL A 291 -11.70 11.24 -1.10
C VAL A 291 -11.11 12.14 -0.03
N VAL A 292 -10.99 11.62 1.18
CA VAL A 292 -10.54 12.36 2.36
C VAL A 292 -9.35 11.67 3.00
N LEU A 293 -8.54 12.47 3.68
CA LEU A 293 -7.61 11.99 4.69
C LEU A 293 -8.36 11.92 6.02
N SER A 294 -8.50 10.71 6.53
CA SER A 294 -9.00 10.47 7.89
C SER A 294 -7.82 10.18 8.80
N ASP A 295 -7.74 10.87 9.94
CA ASP A 295 -6.86 10.40 11.02
C ASP A 295 -7.39 9.10 11.63
N LEU A 296 -6.58 8.47 12.50
CA LEU A 296 -6.93 7.17 13.12
C LEU A 296 -8.04 7.27 14.17
N THR A 297 -8.53 8.47 14.51
CA THR A 297 -9.75 8.62 15.33
C THR A 297 -11.01 8.63 14.47
N GLY A 298 -10.88 8.86 13.16
CA GLY A 298 -11.98 8.97 12.21
C GLY A 298 -12.29 10.39 11.77
N ARG A 299 -11.55 11.39 12.27
CA ARG A 299 -11.73 12.79 11.89
C ARG A 299 -11.13 13.03 10.51
N THR A 300 -11.90 13.71 9.66
CA THR A 300 -11.40 14.17 8.37
C THR A 300 -10.49 15.38 8.56
N VAL A 301 -9.24 15.28 8.08
CA VAL A 301 -8.24 16.36 8.17
C VAL A 301 -8.06 17.10 6.84
N ARG A 302 -8.36 16.46 5.71
CA ARG A 302 -8.24 17.07 4.38
C ARG A 302 -9.13 16.35 3.36
N THR A 303 -9.64 17.08 2.36
CA THR A 303 -10.25 16.50 1.17
C THR A 303 -9.25 16.51 0.02
N LEU A 304 -8.98 15.34 -0.57
CA LEU A 304 -8.07 15.13 -1.71
C LEU A 304 -8.79 15.15 -3.06
N ALA A 305 -10.05 14.77 -3.11
CA ALA A 305 -10.85 14.83 -4.33
C ALA A 305 -12.34 14.85 -4.02
N ALA A 306 -13.15 15.32 -4.96
CA ALA A 306 -14.60 15.21 -4.92
C ALA A 306 -15.14 14.82 -6.29
N PHE A 307 -16.18 13.98 -6.32
CA PHE A 307 -16.84 13.52 -7.54
C PHE A 307 -18.30 13.12 -7.29
N SER A 308 -19.09 13.05 -8.35
CA SER A 308 -20.51 12.70 -8.32
C SER A 308 -20.76 11.24 -7.91
N ALA A 309 -21.95 10.94 -7.41
CA ALA A 309 -22.40 9.55 -7.24
C ALA A 309 -22.38 8.75 -8.56
N ALA A 310 -22.66 9.40 -9.70
CA ALA A 310 -22.64 8.72 -11.00
C ALA A 310 -21.24 8.21 -11.38
N ASP A 311 -20.17 8.94 -11.07
CA ASP A 311 -18.80 8.47 -11.31
C ASP A 311 -18.42 7.33 -10.38
N TRP A 312 -18.90 7.35 -9.13
CA TRP A 312 -18.77 6.24 -8.20
C TRP A 312 -19.41 4.96 -8.75
N ASP A 313 -20.62 5.07 -9.31
CA ASP A 313 -21.35 3.92 -9.87
C ASP A 313 -20.66 3.36 -11.11
N LYS A 314 -20.00 4.23 -11.88
CA LYS A 314 -19.06 3.87 -12.96
C LYS A 314 -17.73 3.31 -12.44
N LYS A 315 -17.60 3.02 -11.15
CA LYS A 315 -16.40 2.46 -10.51
C LYS A 315 -15.17 3.34 -10.66
N LEU A 316 -15.33 4.66 -10.50
CA LEU A 316 -14.19 5.56 -10.42
C LEU A 316 -13.29 5.16 -9.24
N TYR A 317 -12.02 4.91 -9.53
CA TYR A 317 -10.98 4.62 -8.55
C TYR A 317 -9.73 5.44 -8.90
N LEU A 318 -9.14 6.13 -7.92
CA LEU A 318 -7.93 6.93 -8.11
C LEU A 318 -6.71 6.18 -7.57
N GLY A 319 -5.70 5.99 -8.42
CA GLY A 319 -4.44 5.37 -8.06
C GLY A 319 -3.45 6.39 -7.50
N TYR A 320 -3.25 6.36 -6.18
CA TYR A 320 -2.28 7.20 -5.47
C TYR A 320 -0.91 6.51 -5.39
N THR A 321 0.11 7.13 -5.94
CA THR A 321 1.48 6.59 -5.94
C THR A 321 2.38 7.44 -5.07
N ARG A 322 3.15 6.79 -4.20
CA ARG A 322 4.15 7.45 -3.37
C ARG A 322 5.29 7.99 -4.21
N LYS A 323 5.71 9.22 -3.91
CA LYS A 323 6.87 9.88 -4.51
C LYS A 323 8.17 9.21 -4.08
#